data_AF-A0A8J6TWT2-F1
#
_entry.id   AF-A0A8J6TWT2-F1
#
_cell.length_a   1.000
_cell.length_b   1.000
_cell.length_c   1.000
_cell.angle_alpha   90.00
_cell.angle_beta   90.00
_cell.angle_gamma   90.00
#
_symmetry.space_group_name_H-M   'P 1'
#
loop_
_entity.id
_entity.type
_entity.pdbx_description
1 polymer ?
#
loop_
_entity_poly.entity_id
_entity_poly.type
_entity_poly.pdbx_seq_one_letter_code
_entity_poly.pdbx_strand_id
1 'polypeptide(L)'
;RVQNLSHSFSDTDPAGGYREIRAFTEDQALWANDDVARAERAFEEAAQVARDTGLQLRLPRINAADQADGDRGCSWPWTAAYITSSGVVQPCCMVMGDDRIVLGRLTEQSFPDIWYGEAYRDFRRRLAGDEPPEVCRGCSLYHRTF
;
A
#
# COMPACT_ATOMS: atom_id res chain seq x y z
N ARG A 1 -7.31 7.71 0.71
CA ARG A 1 -6.48 7.90 -0.51
C ARG A 1 -5.78 6.60 -0.91
N VAL A 2 -6.44 5.66 -1.60
CA VAL A 2 -5.67 4.72 -2.45
C VAL A 2 -6.52 4.23 -3.63
N GLN A 3 -6.26 4.85 -4.79
CA GLN A 3 -6.62 4.38 -6.14
C GLN A 3 -5.38 4.37 -7.06
N ASN A 4 -4.19 4.50 -6.46
CA ASN A 4 -2.91 4.40 -7.18
C ASN A 4 -2.48 2.94 -7.22
N LEU A 5 -1.27 2.63 -7.68
CA LEU A 5 -0.65 1.28 -7.74
C LEU A 5 -0.48 0.61 -6.35
N SER A 6 -1.54 0.55 -5.55
CA SER A 6 -1.62 0.10 -4.16
C SER A 6 -0.89 0.96 -3.12
N HIS A 7 -0.14 2.00 -3.53
CA HIS A 7 0.66 2.89 -2.69
C HIS A 7 0.84 4.28 -3.34
N SER A 8 1.03 5.35 -2.56
CA SER A 8 1.23 6.74 -3.04
C SER A 8 2.70 7.13 -3.29
N PHE A 9 3.63 6.28 -2.85
CA PHE A 9 5.09 6.51 -2.80
C PHE A 9 5.51 7.75 -2.00
N SER A 10 4.65 8.27 -1.13
CA SER A 10 4.95 9.48 -0.33
C SER A 10 6.07 9.30 0.70
N ASP A 11 6.43 8.06 1.02
CA ASP A 11 7.49 7.66 1.96
C ASP A 11 8.89 7.57 1.31
N THR A 12 9.02 7.84 0.01
CA THR A 12 10.32 7.84 -0.69
C THR A 12 10.91 9.25 -0.79
N ASP A 13 12.20 9.36 -1.13
CA ASP A 13 12.81 10.64 -1.50
C ASP A 13 12.12 11.24 -2.75
N PRO A 14 11.57 12.48 -2.69
CA PRO A 14 10.97 13.15 -3.83
C PRO A 14 11.94 13.42 -4.99
N ALA A 15 13.23 13.58 -4.70
CA ALA A 15 14.28 13.79 -5.70
C ALA A 15 14.99 12.49 -6.13
N GLY A 16 14.65 11.36 -5.50
CA GLY A 16 15.27 10.06 -5.72
C GLY A 16 14.70 9.29 -6.92
N GLY A 17 15.01 7.98 -6.97
CA GLY A 17 14.63 7.09 -8.07
C GLY A 17 13.12 6.92 -8.29
N TYR A 18 12.28 7.35 -7.34
CA TYR A 18 10.82 7.27 -7.43
C TYR A 18 10.15 8.55 -7.97
N ARG A 19 10.93 9.58 -8.34
CA ARG A 19 10.39 10.86 -8.80
C ARG A 19 9.36 10.72 -9.93
N GLU A 20 9.67 9.91 -10.94
CA GLU A 20 8.79 9.74 -12.12
C GLU A 20 7.47 9.06 -11.76
N ILE A 21 7.51 7.97 -10.99
CA ILE A 21 6.28 7.27 -10.59
C ILE A 21 5.44 8.13 -9.64
N ARG A 22 6.06 8.96 -8.79
CA ARG A 22 5.35 9.93 -7.95
C ARG A 22 4.63 10.98 -8.77
N ALA A 23 5.32 11.60 -9.72
CA ALA A 23 4.73 12.60 -10.60
C ALA A 23 3.56 12.03 -11.40
N PHE A 24 3.72 10.84 -11.99
CA PHE A 24 2.64 10.14 -12.69
C PHE A 24 1.46 9.84 -11.76
N THR A 25 1.74 9.35 -10.55
CA THR A 25 0.72 9.00 -9.56
C THR A 25 -0.07 10.22 -9.09
N GLU A 26 0.57 11.38 -8.98
CA GLU A 26 -0.07 12.65 -8.64
C GLU A 26 -0.90 13.20 -9.80
N ASP A 27 -0.37 13.18 -11.02
CA ASP A 27 -1.05 13.64 -12.23
C ASP A 27 -2.30 12.81 -12.56
N GLN A 28 -2.25 11.49 -12.34
CA GLN A 28 -3.35 10.57 -12.64
C GLN A 28 -4.33 10.36 -11.48
N ALA A 29 -4.12 11.02 -10.34
CA ALA A 29 -5.00 10.88 -9.18
C ALA A 29 -6.34 11.58 -9.42
N LEU A 30 -7.45 10.84 -9.33
CA LEU A 30 -8.81 11.38 -9.49
C LEU A 30 -9.24 12.36 -8.38
N TRP A 31 -8.43 12.51 -7.33
CA TRP A 31 -8.65 13.48 -6.24
C TRP A 31 -7.72 14.70 -6.32
N ALA A 32 -6.85 14.76 -7.33
CA ALA A 32 -6.08 15.96 -7.64
C ALA A 32 -6.81 16.73 -8.76
N ASN A 33 -6.74 18.07 -8.73
CA ASN A 33 -7.31 18.97 -9.75
C ASN A 33 -8.85 19.02 -9.82
N ASP A 34 -9.37 19.62 -10.90
CA ASP A 34 -10.81 19.83 -11.15
C ASP A 34 -11.59 18.54 -11.51
N ASP A 35 -10.92 17.38 -11.50
CA ASP A 35 -11.49 16.10 -11.91
C ASP A 35 -12.37 15.43 -10.83
N VAL A 36 -12.35 15.90 -9.58
CA VAL A 36 -13.15 15.31 -8.47
C VAL A 36 -14.63 15.25 -8.85
N ALA A 37 -15.21 16.37 -9.26
CA ALA A 37 -16.63 16.44 -9.61
C ALA A 37 -16.97 15.58 -10.84
N ARG A 38 -16.02 15.42 -11.76
CA ARG A 38 -16.17 14.55 -12.93
C ARG A 38 -16.13 13.07 -12.52
N ALA A 39 -15.20 12.70 -11.65
CA ALA A 39 -15.07 11.36 -11.12
C ALA A 39 -16.30 10.96 -10.29
N GLU A 40 -16.80 11.86 -9.43
CA GLU A 40 -18.04 11.65 -8.65
C GLU A 40 -19.24 11.36 -9.56
N ARG A 41 -19.46 12.17 -10.60
CA ARG A 41 -20.54 11.92 -11.58
C ARG A 41 -20.40 10.57 -12.28
N ALA A 42 -19.20 10.25 -12.76
CA ALA A 42 -18.95 8.97 -13.43
C ALA A 42 -19.17 7.78 -12.49
N PHE A 43 -18.80 7.92 -11.21
CA PHE A 43 -18.95 6.87 -10.20
C PHE A 43 -20.42 6.67 -9.82
N GLU A 44 -21.18 7.75 -9.71
CA GLU A 44 -22.62 7.68 -9.47
C GLU A 44 -23.38 7.01 -10.62
N GLU A 45 -23.05 7.37 -11.86
CA GLU A 45 -23.59 6.74 -13.06
C GLU A 45 -23.27 5.23 -13.10
N ALA A 46 -22.00 4.86 -12.89
CA ALA A 46 -21.59 3.47 -12.86
C ALA A 46 -22.29 2.67 -11.73
N ALA A 47 -22.43 3.28 -10.55
CA ALA A 47 -23.13 2.67 -9.43
C ALA A 47 -24.63 2.46 -9.72
N GLN A 48 -25.27 3.38 -10.45
CA GLN A 48 -26.66 3.23 -10.87
C GLN A 48 -26.82 2.07 -11.86
N VAL A 49 -25.97 2.00 -12.90
CA VAL A 49 -25.97 0.87 -13.85
C VAL A 49 -25.74 -0.46 -13.15
N ALA A 50 -24.83 -0.52 -12.18
CA ALA A 50 -24.58 -1.73 -11.41
C ALA A 50 -25.80 -2.17 -10.61
N ARG A 51 -26.52 -1.22 -9.97
CA ARG A 51 -27.79 -1.51 -9.27
C ARG A 51 -28.85 -2.06 -10.22
N ASP A 52 -29.02 -1.41 -11.38
CA ASP A 52 -30.06 -1.78 -12.36
C ASP A 52 -29.81 -3.14 -13.02
N THR A 53 -28.53 -3.53 -13.13
CA THR A 53 -28.11 -4.81 -13.72
C THR A 53 -27.86 -5.91 -12.69
N GLY A 54 -27.94 -5.60 -11.40
CA GLY A 54 -27.63 -6.54 -10.32
C GLY A 54 -26.15 -6.91 -10.21
N LEU A 55 -25.24 -6.10 -10.76
CA LEU A 55 -23.81 -6.30 -10.65
C LEU A 55 -23.28 -5.79 -9.32
N GLN A 56 -22.37 -6.57 -8.71
CA GLN A 56 -21.56 -6.06 -7.61
C GLN A 56 -20.46 -5.17 -8.18
N LEU A 57 -20.56 -3.87 -7.91
CA LEU A 57 -19.55 -2.90 -8.30
C LEU A 57 -18.82 -2.39 -7.06
N ARG A 58 -17.49 -2.41 -7.14
CA ARG A 58 -16.63 -1.79 -6.15
C ARG A 58 -15.96 -0.56 -6.75
N LEU A 59 -16.26 0.60 -6.17
CA LEU A 59 -15.64 1.85 -6.57
C LEU A 59 -14.61 2.32 -5.53
N PRO A 60 -13.53 2.96 -5.98
CA PRO A 60 -12.57 3.58 -5.10
C PRO A 60 -13.15 4.82 -4.43
N ARG A 61 -12.60 5.20 -3.28
CA ARG A 61 -13.02 6.38 -2.51
C ARG A 61 -12.31 7.62 -3.04
N ILE A 62 -13.08 8.62 -3.47
CA ILE A 62 -12.55 9.91 -3.95
C ILE A 62 -12.30 10.85 -2.75
N ASN A 63 -13.20 10.90 -1.77
CA ASN A 63 -13.06 11.74 -0.59
C ASN A 63 -12.33 11.02 0.56
N ALA A 64 -11.31 11.67 1.12
CA ALA A 64 -10.56 11.12 2.25
C ALA A 64 -11.40 11.00 3.53
N ALA A 65 -12.42 11.85 3.69
CA ALA A 65 -13.38 11.79 4.79
C ALA A 65 -14.25 10.52 4.77
N ASP A 66 -14.39 9.86 3.62
CA ASP A 66 -15.12 8.59 3.47
C ASP A 66 -14.30 7.38 3.94
N GLN A 67 -13.07 7.61 4.42
CA GLN A 67 -12.37 6.58 5.18
C GLN A 67 -13.07 6.43 6.53
N ALA A 68 -14.05 5.53 6.57
CA ALA A 68 -14.49 4.95 7.84
C ALA A 68 -13.24 4.44 8.59
N ASP A 69 -13.22 4.66 9.90
CA ASP A 69 -12.21 4.13 10.83
C ASP A 69 -12.43 2.62 10.97
N GLY A 70 -12.32 1.90 9.85
CA GLY A 70 -12.34 0.44 9.83
C GLY A 70 -11.03 -0.08 10.42
N ASP A 71 -11.08 -1.27 11.02
CA ASP A 71 -9.90 -1.95 11.55
C ASP A 71 -8.77 -1.99 10.51
N ARG A 72 -7.76 -1.14 10.72
CA ARG A 72 -6.50 -1.20 9.98
C ARG A 72 -5.78 -2.48 10.36
N GLY A 73 -5.12 -3.12 9.40
CA GLY A 73 -4.35 -4.31 9.72
C GLY A 73 -3.91 -5.09 8.50
N CYS A 74 -2.82 -5.83 8.68
CA CYS A 74 -2.27 -6.73 7.66
C CYS A 74 -1.66 -7.94 8.37
N SER A 75 -2.06 -9.15 7.98
CA SER A 75 -1.50 -10.39 8.53
C SER A 75 -0.30 -10.92 7.74
N TRP A 76 -0.02 -10.35 6.56
CA TRP A 76 0.99 -10.86 5.62
C TRP A 76 2.35 -11.15 6.27
N PRO A 77 2.92 -10.26 7.10
CA PRO A 77 4.26 -10.48 7.67
C PRO A 77 4.33 -11.62 8.68
N TRP A 78 3.21 -12.20 9.11
CA TRP A 78 3.17 -13.40 9.95
C TRP A 78 3.10 -14.69 9.15
N THR A 79 2.57 -14.64 7.93
CA THR A 79 2.30 -15.83 7.11
C THR A 79 3.20 -15.95 5.89
N ALA A 80 3.88 -14.87 5.49
CA ALA A 80 4.72 -14.84 4.30
C ALA A 80 5.87 -13.83 4.44
N ALA A 81 6.93 -14.07 3.67
CA ALA A 81 8.01 -13.12 3.39
C ALA A 81 8.13 -12.91 1.88
N TYR A 82 8.71 -11.78 1.48
CA TYR A 82 9.17 -11.59 0.10
C TYR A 82 10.70 -11.65 0.06
N ILE A 83 11.24 -12.37 -0.91
CA ILE A 83 12.68 -12.54 -1.10
C ILE A 83 12.98 -12.11 -2.53
N THR A 84 13.80 -11.07 -2.68
CA THR A 84 14.20 -10.58 -4.00
C THR A 84 15.17 -11.56 -4.69
N SER A 85 15.39 -11.38 -5.99
CA SER A 85 16.40 -12.15 -6.74
C SER A 85 17.83 -11.93 -6.23
N SER A 86 18.10 -10.81 -5.56
CA SER A 86 19.38 -10.50 -4.91
C SER A 86 19.49 -11.08 -3.49
N GLY A 87 18.49 -11.83 -3.02
CA GLY A 87 18.48 -12.45 -1.69
C GLY A 87 18.14 -11.48 -0.55
N VAL A 88 17.56 -10.33 -0.85
CA VAL A 88 17.04 -9.38 0.16
C VAL A 88 15.71 -9.88 0.69
N VAL A 89 15.57 -9.98 2.01
CA VAL A 89 14.33 -10.38 2.67
C VAL A 89 13.54 -9.16 3.11
N GLN A 90 12.27 -9.11 2.70
CA GLN A 90 11.33 -8.01 2.94
C GLN A 90 10.04 -8.52 3.58
N PRO A 91 9.28 -7.66 4.29
CA PRO A 91 8.07 -8.07 5.00
C PRO A 91 6.89 -8.35 4.09
N CYS A 92 6.89 -7.85 2.85
CA CYS A 92 5.75 -7.93 1.94
C CYS A 92 6.19 -7.68 0.49
N CYS A 93 5.53 -8.33 -0.48
CA CYS A 93 5.77 -8.13 -1.91
C CYS A 93 5.30 -6.76 -2.43
N MET A 94 4.48 -6.05 -1.65
CA MET A 94 4.00 -4.70 -1.99
C MET A 94 5.06 -3.62 -1.80
N VAL A 95 6.17 -3.95 -1.13
CA VAL A 95 7.31 -3.05 -1.00
C VAL A 95 8.11 -3.13 -2.30
N MET A 96 7.90 -2.14 -3.15
CA MET A 96 8.68 -1.96 -4.37
C MET A 96 10.10 -1.48 -4.00
N GLY A 97 11.12 -2.12 -4.59
CA GLY A 97 12.53 -1.79 -4.35
C GLY A 97 13.10 -2.40 -3.07
N ASP A 98 14.41 -2.59 -3.01
CA ASP A 98 15.15 -3.10 -1.85
C ASP A 98 15.70 -1.98 -0.94
N ASP A 99 15.39 -0.72 -1.25
CA ASP A 99 15.88 0.47 -0.59
C ASP A 99 14.93 1.03 0.49
N ARG A 100 13.66 0.62 0.46
CA ARG A 100 12.63 1.13 1.39
C ARG A 100 12.56 0.35 2.70
N ILE A 101 12.78 -0.95 2.66
CA ILE A 101 12.92 -1.77 3.86
C ILE A 101 13.67 -3.07 3.58
N VAL A 102 14.60 -3.41 4.46
CA VAL A 102 15.37 -4.66 4.45
C VAL A 102 15.29 -5.26 5.84
N LEU A 103 14.81 -6.51 5.94
CA LEU A 103 14.77 -7.24 7.22
C LEU A 103 15.95 -8.19 7.38
N GLY A 104 16.68 -8.46 6.30
CA GLY A 104 17.89 -9.26 6.29
C GLY A 104 18.35 -9.59 4.86
N ARG A 105 19.52 -10.21 4.75
CA ARG A 105 20.10 -10.67 3.48
C ARG A 105 20.52 -12.13 3.60
N LEU A 106 20.11 -12.96 2.65
CA LEU A 106 20.45 -14.38 2.61
C LEU A 106 21.94 -14.63 2.33
N THR A 107 22.66 -13.62 1.89
CA THR A 107 24.13 -13.65 1.74
C THR A 107 24.86 -13.56 3.09
N GLU A 108 24.17 -13.17 4.17
CA GLU A 108 24.76 -12.91 5.48
C GLU A 108 24.19 -13.83 6.57
N GLN A 109 22.91 -14.17 6.49
CA GLN A 109 22.18 -14.92 7.53
C GLN A 109 21.27 -15.97 6.89
N SER A 110 20.98 -17.04 7.63
CA SER A 110 19.99 -18.03 7.18
C SER A 110 18.58 -17.43 7.22
N PHE A 111 17.68 -17.92 6.38
CA PHE A 111 16.29 -17.43 6.39
C PHE A 111 15.61 -17.56 7.77
N PRO A 112 15.74 -18.69 8.52
CA PRO A 112 15.22 -18.77 9.87
C PRO A 112 15.75 -17.69 10.82
N ASP A 113 17.06 -17.38 10.76
CA ASP A 113 17.65 -16.34 11.60
C ASP A 113 17.06 -14.96 11.30
N ILE A 114 16.81 -14.67 10.02
CA ILE A 114 16.15 -13.43 9.59
C ILE A 114 14.68 -13.40 10.04
N TRP A 115 13.94 -14.48 9.79
CA TRP A 115 12.50 -14.57 10.05
C TRP A 115 12.14 -14.48 11.54
N TYR A 116 12.98 -15.06 12.39
CA TYR A 116 12.87 -14.99 13.85
C TYR A 116 13.72 -13.88 14.49
N GLY A 117 14.48 -13.15 13.67
CA GLY A 117 15.38 -12.09 14.09
C GLY A 117 14.68 -10.81 14.54
N GLU A 118 15.46 -9.91 15.13
CA GLU A 118 14.96 -8.69 15.75
C GLU A 118 14.26 -7.76 14.74
N ALA A 119 14.83 -7.56 13.55
CA ALA A 119 14.24 -6.69 12.53
C ALA A 119 12.81 -7.13 12.15
N TYR A 120 12.59 -8.43 11.97
CA TYR A 120 11.26 -8.96 11.65
C TYR A 120 10.29 -8.85 12.83
N ARG A 121 10.77 -9.12 14.05
CA ARG A 121 9.97 -8.99 15.28
C ARG A 121 9.56 -7.54 15.54
N ASP A 122 10.47 -6.59 15.33
CA ASP A 122 10.18 -5.17 15.46
C ASP A 122 9.15 -4.71 14.42
N PHE A 123 9.33 -5.14 13.17
CA PHE A 123 8.37 -4.84 12.10
C PHE A 123 6.95 -5.31 12.47
N ARG A 124 6.81 -6.57 12.89
CA ARG A 124 5.52 -7.16 13.32
C ARG A 124 4.93 -6.42 14.52
N ARG A 125 5.76 -6.09 15.52
CA ARG A 125 5.36 -5.35 16.73
C ARG A 125 4.82 -3.97 16.38
N ARG A 126 5.52 -3.22 15.53
CA ARG A 126 5.09 -1.89 15.07
C ARG A 126 3.82 -1.95 14.25
N LEU A 127 3.72 -2.94 13.35
CA LEU A 127 2.54 -3.12 12.50
C LEU A 127 1.28 -3.46 13.32
N ALA A 128 1.43 -4.14 14.45
CA ALA A 128 0.34 -4.47 15.37
C ALA A 128 0.01 -3.33 16.36
N GLY A 129 0.79 -2.25 16.40
CA GLY A 129 0.58 -1.09 17.26
C GLY A 129 0.02 0.12 16.51
N ASP A 130 -0.01 1.26 17.20
CA ASP A 130 -0.58 2.51 16.68
C ASP A 130 0.32 3.21 15.64
N GLU A 131 1.61 2.88 15.63
CA GLU A 131 2.61 3.45 14.73
C GLU A 131 3.17 2.39 13.76
N PRO A 132 2.44 2.07 12.68
CA PRO A 132 2.90 1.10 11.71
C PRO A 132 4.16 1.61 10.98
N PRO A 133 4.99 0.68 10.46
CA PRO A 133 6.12 1.02 9.60
C PRO A 133 5.70 1.92 8.43
N GLU A 134 6.59 2.80 7.98
CA GLU A 134 6.29 3.84 6.99
C GLU A 134 5.72 3.27 5.70
N VAL A 135 6.30 2.17 5.21
CA VAL A 135 5.85 1.42 4.03
C VAL A 135 4.41 0.88 4.14
N CYS A 136 3.86 0.79 5.35
CA CYS A 136 2.48 0.34 5.61
C CYS A 136 1.50 1.50 5.72
N ARG A 137 1.94 2.72 6.06
CA ARG A 137 1.07 3.89 6.29
C ARG A 137 0.31 4.34 5.05
N GLY A 138 0.82 4.06 3.85
CA GLY A 138 0.15 4.33 2.58
C GLY A 138 -0.41 3.08 1.88
N CYS A 139 -0.35 1.91 2.53
CA CYS A 139 -0.64 0.62 1.91
C CYS A 139 -2.15 0.32 1.85
N SER A 140 -2.66 0.01 0.66
CA SER A 140 -4.07 -0.37 0.47
C SER A 140 -4.50 -1.62 1.23
N LEU A 141 -3.59 -2.58 1.44
CA LEU A 141 -3.90 -3.82 2.20
C LEU A 141 -4.12 -3.47 3.66
N TYR A 142 -3.23 -2.66 4.21
CA TYR A 142 -3.28 -2.23 5.61
C TYR A 142 -4.52 -1.37 5.90
N HIS A 143 -4.88 -0.47 4.98
CA HIS A 143 -6.09 0.36 5.06
C HIS A 143 -7.37 -0.33 4.60
N ARG A 144 -7.28 -1.59 4.13
CA ARG A 144 -8.40 -2.37 3.57
C ARG A 144 -9.20 -1.60 2.52
N THR A 145 -8.49 -0.90 1.63
CA THR A 145 -9.11 -0.09 0.57
C THR A 145 -9.26 -0.84 -0.75
N PHE A 146 -8.67 -2.04 -0.90
CA PHE A 146 -8.94 -2.98 -2.00
C PHE A 146 -10.31 -3.57 -1.94
#